data_AF-A0A7C6K8Z7-F1
#
_entry.id   AF-A0A7C6K8Z7-F1
#
_cell.length_a   1.000
_cell.length_b   1.000
_cell.length_c   1.000
_cell.angle_alpha   90.00
_cell.angle_beta   90.00
_cell.angle_gamma   90.00
#
_symmetry.space_group_name_H-M   'P 1'
#
loop_
_entity.id
_entity.type
_entity.pdbx_description
1 polymer ?
#
loop_
_entity_poly.entity_id
_entity_poly.type
_entity_poly.pdbx_seq_one_letter_code
_entity_poly.pdbx_strand_id
1 'polypeptide(L)' 'MFIIDRFEGNWAVLEFEGETFNIPKSLLPRSARESNVIC' A
#
# COMPACT_ATOMS: atom_id res chain seq x y z
N MET A 1 4.21 9.49 -5.33
CA MET A 1 3.44 8.42 -5.99
C MET A 1 3.39 7.25 -5.01
N PHE A 2 2.26 6.99 -4.37
CA PHE A 2 2.13 5.84 -3.46
C PHE A 2 1.73 4.63 -4.28
N ILE A 3 2.60 3.62 -4.34
CA ILE A 3 2.36 2.39 -5.09
C ILE A 3 2.25 1.27 -4.06
N ILE A 4 1.15 0.52 -4.10
CA ILE A 4 1.03 -0.71 -3.31
C ILE A 4 1.83 -1.79 -4.04
N ASP A 5 2.96 -2.19 -3.47
CA ASP A 5 3.85 -3.22 -4.02
C ASP A 5 3.24 -4.61 -3.80
N ARG A 6 2.86 -4.92 -2.56
CA ARG A 6 2.27 -6.22 -2.20
C ARG A 6 1.49 -6.19 -0.89
N PHE A 7 0.60 -7.16 -0.72
CA PHE A 7 -0.08 -7.40 0.55
C PHE A 7 0.44 -8.65 1.26
N GLU A 8 0.94 -8.49 2.49
CA GLU A 8 1.30 -9.60 3.37
C GLU A 8 0.27 -9.75 4.50
N GLY A 9 -0.73 -10.60 4.28
CA GLY A 9 -1.78 -10.88 5.26
C GLY A 9 -2.56 -9.63 5.65
N ASN A 10 -2.32 -9.13 6.87
CA ASN A 10 -2.90 -7.92 7.46
C ASN A 10 -2.08 -6.64 7.20
N TRP A 11 -0.93 -6.74 6.54
CA TRP A 11 -0.06 -5.63 6.21
C TRP A 11 -0.01 -5.40 4.70
N ALA A 12 0.24 -4.16 4.32
CA ALA A 12 0.42 -3.69 2.96
C ALA A 12 1.77 -3.00 2.86
N VAL A 13 2.55 -3.44 1.88
CA VAL A 13 3.84 -2.85 1.53
C VAL A 13 3.56 -1.79 0.47
N LEU A 14 3.89 -0.55 0.80
CA LEU A 14 3.80 0.61 -0.06
C LEU A 14 5.20 1.05 -0.45
N GLU A 15 5.40 1.44 -1.70
CA GLU A 15 6.56 2.18 -2.14
C GLU A 15 6.16 3.66 -2.34
N PHE A 16 6.92 4.57 -1.75
CA PHE A 16 6.76 6.00 -1.90
C PHE A 16 8.13 6.68 -1.99
N GLU A 17 8.37 7.37 -3.10
CA GLU A 17 9.62 8.12 -3.35
C GLU A 17 10.91 7.29 -3.19
N GLY A 18 10.83 5.98 -3.47
CA GLY A 18 11.95 5.04 -3.34
C GLY A 18 12.14 4.48 -1.93
N GLU A 19 11.29 4.88 -0.97
CA GLU A 19 11.22 4.27 0.35
C GLU A 19 10.04 3.30 0.44
N THR A 20 10.27 2.16 1.10
CA THR A 20 9.26 1.12 1.30
C THR A 20 8.67 1.21 2.70
N PHE A 21 7.35 1.35 2.81
CA PHE A 21 6.60 1.46 4.06
C PHE A 21 5.64 0.29 4.24
N ASN A 22 5.60 -0.26 5.45
CA ASN A 22 4.65 -1.31 5.80
C ASN A 22 3.50 -0.67 6.60
N ILE A 23 2.32 -0.59 6.01
CA ILE A 23 1.12 -0.08 6.69
C ILE A 23 0.11 -1.20 6.93
N PRO A 24 -0.66 -1.17 8.02
CA PRO A 24 -1.69 -2.17 8.24
C PRO A 24 -2.84 -1.98 7.22
N LYS A 25 -3.34 -3.07 6.65
CA LYS A 25 -4.50 -3.05 5.72
C LYS A 25 -5.74 -2.38 6.30
N SER A 26 -5.88 -2.38 7.63
CA SER A 26 -6.99 -1.70 8.30
C SER A 26 -6.99 -0.18 8.07
N LEU A 27 -5.84 0.40 7.73
CA LEU A 27 -5.69 1.82 7.43
C LEU A 27 -5.89 2.13 5.94
N LEU A 28 -5.91 1.10 5.09
CA LEU A 28 -6.18 1.26 3.67
C LEU A 28 -7.70 1.35 3.44
N PRO A 29 -8.16 2.29 2.58
CA PRO A 29 -9.55 2.32 2.18
C PRO A 29 -9.90 0.99 1.51
N ARG A 30 -11.10 0.43 1.77
CA ARG A 30 -11.53 -0.87 1.19
C ARG A 30 -11.50 -0.91 -0.35
N SER A 31 -11.42 0.26 -0.99
CA SER A 31 -11.30 0.41 -2.44
C SER A 31 -9.85 0.36 -2.94
N ALA A 32 -8.85 0.35 -2.06
CA ALA A 32 -7.45 0.22 -2.44
C ALA A 32 -7.17 -1.22 -2.86
N ARG A 33 -6.97 -1.43 -4.17
CA ARG A 33 -6.47 -2.68 -4.74
C ARG A 33 -4.94 -2.64 -4.85
N GLU A 34 -4.33 -3.82 -4.93
CA GLU A 34 -2.94 -3.96 -5.38
C GLU A 34 -2.76 -3.17 -6.68
N SER A 35 -1.70 -2.36 -6.75
CA SER A 35 -1.45 -1.39 -7.84
C SER A 35 -2.35 -0.15 -7.93
N ASN A 36 -3.09 0.23 -6.88
CA ASN A 36 -3.83 1.49 -6.89
C ASN A 36 -2.89 2.67 -6.57
N VAL A 37 -2.64 3.53 -7.56
CA VAL A 37 -1.97 4.82 -7.34
C VAL A 37 -2.89 5.69 -6.50
N ILE A 38 -2.50 5.96 -5.25
CA ILE A 38 -3.15 7.00 -4.46
C ILE A 38 -2.41 8.30 -4.80
N CYS A 39 -3.06 9.13 -5.63
CA CYS A 39 -2.69 10.51 -5.89
C CYS A 39 -3.45 11.42 -4.92
#